data_AF-A0A287DFQ8-F1
#
_entry.id   AF-A0A287DFQ8-F1
#
_cell.length_a   1.000
_cell.length_b   1.000
_cell.length_c   1.000
_cell.angle_alpha   90.00
_cell.angle_beta   90.00
_cell.angle_gamma   90.00
#
_symmetry.space_group_name_H-M   'P 1'
#
loop_
_entity.id
_entity.type
_entity.pdbx_description
1 polymer ?
#
loop_
_entity_poly.entity_id
_entity_poly.type
_entity_poly.pdbx_seq_one_letter_code
_entity_poly.pdbx_strand_id
1 'polypeptide(L)'
;MGFVKVVKNKAYCKRLIFRRRREGKTDYYAQKHLVIQDTSKYNTPKYRMIIRATNRDIICQIAYAHIEGDMIVCAAYAHELPKYGVKVGLTNYAAAKWR
;
A
#
# COMPACT_ATOMS: atom_id res chain seq x y z
N MET A 1 34.20 -4.06 -30.77
CA MET A 1 33.17 -3.90 -29.71
C MET A 1 32.38 -2.65 -30.03
N GLY A 2 31.05 -2.79 -30.17
CA GLY A 2 30.21 -1.98 -31.06
C GLY A 2 30.08 -0.49 -30.75
N PHE A 3 29.91 0.28 -31.82
CA PHE A 3 29.69 1.73 -31.93
C PHE A 3 28.33 2.22 -31.37
N VAL A 4 27.83 1.59 -30.30
CA VAL A 4 26.53 1.95 -29.71
C VAL A 4 26.76 2.75 -28.44
N LYS A 5 26.23 3.98 -28.40
CA LYS A 5 26.29 4.85 -27.23
C LYS A 5 25.68 4.14 -26.02
N VAL A 6 26.48 3.99 -24.96
CA VAL A 6 25.96 3.50 -23.68
C VAL A 6 24.98 4.55 -23.14
N VAL A 7 23.74 4.12 -22.88
CA VAL A 7 22.66 4.96 -22.33
C VAL A 7 22.56 4.80 -20.81
N LYS A 8 22.82 3.59 -20.29
CA LYS A 8 22.81 3.28 -18.85
C LYS A 8 24.17 3.55 -18.21
N ASN A 9 24.47 4.82 -18.00
CA ASN A 9 25.78 5.30 -17.57
C ASN A 9 25.78 5.56 -16.05
N LYS A 10 26.95 5.79 -15.44
CA LYS A 10 27.02 6.17 -14.02
C LYS A 10 26.16 7.41 -13.70
N ALA A 11 26.03 8.34 -14.65
CA ALA A 11 25.14 9.51 -14.55
C ALA A 11 23.64 9.14 -14.63
N TYR A 12 23.27 8.13 -15.40
CA TYR A 12 21.89 7.63 -15.49
C TYR A 12 21.44 7.02 -14.16
N CYS A 13 22.30 6.21 -13.53
CA CYS A 13 22.03 5.59 -12.22
C CYS A 13 21.95 6.59 -11.05
N LYS A 14 22.32 7.87 -11.23
CA LYS A 14 22.12 8.90 -10.20
C LYS A 14 20.71 9.49 -10.20
N ARG A 15 19.91 9.32 -11.27
CA ARG A 15 18.54 9.86 -11.40
C ARG A 15 17.46 8.85 -11.00
N LEU A 16 17.80 7.92 -10.11
CA LEU A 16 16.92 6.80 -9.77
C LEU A 16 15.77 7.26 -8.87
N ILE A 17 14.57 6.81 -9.24
CA ILE A 17 13.30 7.12 -8.57
C ILE A 17 13.21 6.40 -7.21
N PHE A 18 12.31 6.83 -6.32
CA PHE A 18 12.00 6.16 -5.05
C PHE A 18 11.77 4.64 -5.18
N ARG A 19 12.19 3.89 -4.15
CA ARG A 19 12.18 2.41 -4.15
C ARG A 19 10.80 1.81 -4.46
N ARG A 20 9.74 2.22 -3.77
CA ARG A 20 8.39 1.63 -3.96
C ARG A 20 7.76 1.97 -5.32
N ARG A 21 8.22 3.05 -5.98
CA ARG A 21 7.79 3.39 -7.34
C ARG A 21 8.45 2.47 -8.37
N ARG A 22 9.72 2.10 -8.16
CA ARG A 22 10.40 1.07 -8.97
C ARG A 22 9.75 -0.30 -8.85
N GLU A 23 9.29 -0.65 -7.64
CA GLU A 23 8.54 -1.88 -7.39
C GLU A 23 7.08 -1.83 -7.89
N GLY A 24 6.59 -0.65 -8.32
CA GLY A 24 5.19 -0.48 -8.75
C GLY A 24 4.14 -0.62 -7.63
N LYS A 25 4.56 -0.66 -6.36
CA LYS A 25 3.67 -0.96 -5.22
C LYS A 25 2.94 0.26 -4.66
N THR A 26 3.34 1.46 -5.05
CA THR A 26 2.86 2.69 -4.40
C THR A 26 2.81 3.84 -5.38
N ASP A 27 1.63 4.47 -5.45
CA ASP A 27 1.47 5.75 -6.12
C ASP A 27 1.60 6.91 -5.13
N TYR A 28 2.73 7.61 -5.23
CA TYR A 28 3.07 8.71 -4.32
C TYR A 28 2.20 9.94 -4.52
N TYR A 29 1.62 10.14 -5.72
CA TYR A 29 0.72 11.26 -5.96
C TYR A 29 -0.57 11.10 -5.16
N ALA A 30 -1.27 9.97 -5.33
CA ALA A 30 -2.46 9.65 -4.53
C ALA A 30 -2.15 9.58 -3.02
N GLN A 31 -1.02 8.96 -2.63
CA GLN A 31 -0.65 8.82 -1.22
C GLN A 31 -0.45 10.18 -0.53
N LYS A 32 0.15 11.17 -1.21
CA LYS A 32 0.35 12.51 -0.68
C LYS A 32 -0.98 13.15 -0.26
N HIS A 33 -1.98 13.11 -1.13
CA HIS A 33 -3.30 13.70 -0.85
C HIS A 33 -4.08 12.92 0.22
N LEU A 34 -3.90 11.60 0.29
CA LEU A 34 -4.53 10.75 1.31
C LEU A 34 -3.95 11.01 2.71
N VAL A 35 -2.63 11.11 2.82
CA VAL A 35 -1.91 11.19 4.11
C VAL A 35 -1.95 12.58 4.72
N ILE A 36 -1.80 13.63 3.91
CA ILE A 36 -1.66 14.98 4.43
C ILE A 36 -2.94 15.38 5.17
N GLN A 37 -2.74 15.89 6.37
CA GLN A 37 -3.76 16.48 7.20
C GLN A 37 -3.56 18.00 7.27
N ASP A 38 -4.66 18.73 7.45
CA ASP A 38 -4.63 20.17 7.67
C ASP A 38 -3.82 20.48 8.92
N THR A 39 -2.90 21.45 8.81
CA THR A 39 -2.04 21.88 9.92
C THR A 39 -2.83 22.42 11.10
N SER A 40 -4.05 22.92 10.88
CA SER A 40 -4.98 23.35 11.93
C SER A 40 -5.38 22.25 12.90
N LYS A 41 -5.27 20.99 12.47
CA LYS A 41 -5.65 19.81 13.25
C LYS A 41 -4.48 19.19 14.01
N TYR A 42 -3.31 19.84 14.00
CA TYR A 42 -2.11 19.48 14.75
C TYR A 42 -1.81 17.97 14.69
N ASN A 43 -1.64 17.34 15.85
CA ASN A 43 -1.21 15.95 15.98
C ASN A 43 -2.37 14.94 15.92
N THR A 44 -3.57 15.35 15.50
CA THR A 44 -4.65 14.40 15.33
C THR A 44 -4.36 13.51 14.12
N PRO A 45 -4.36 12.17 14.28
CA PRO A 45 -3.98 11.26 13.21
C PRO A 45 -5.07 11.14 12.14
N LYS A 46 -4.68 11.17 10.87
CA LYS A 46 -5.57 10.87 9.74
C LYS A 46 -5.62 9.36 9.51
N TYR A 47 -6.72 8.73 9.91
CA TYR A 47 -6.93 7.31 9.64
C TYR A 47 -7.31 7.07 8.18
N ARG A 48 -6.66 6.09 7.56
CA ARG A 48 -6.98 5.59 6.23
C ARG A 48 -7.16 4.08 6.25
N MET A 49 -8.13 3.60 5.49
CA MET A 49 -8.30 2.18 5.25
C MET A 49 -7.50 1.79 4.01
N ILE A 50 -6.60 0.82 4.18
CA ILE A 50 -5.77 0.24 3.12
C ILE A 50 -6.35 -1.13 2.81
N ILE A 51 -6.92 -1.26 1.60
CA ILE A 51 -7.44 -2.53 1.10
C ILE A 51 -6.48 -3.04 0.03
N ARG A 52 -6.00 -4.28 0.17
CA ARG A 52 -5.16 -4.96 -0.82
C ARG A 52 -5.81 -6.29 -1.16
N ALA A 53 -6.32 -6.40 -2.39
CA ALA A 53 -6.70 -7.68 -2.96
C ALA A 53 -5.46 -8.34 -3.57
N THR A 54 -5.14 -9.53 -3.09
CA THR A 54 -4.18 -10.44 -3.71
C THR A 54 -4.95 -11.56 -4.40
N ASN A 55 -4.26 -12.41 -5.17
CA ASN A 55 -4.91 -13.49 -5.93
C ASN A 55 -5.63 -14.52 -5.05
N ARG A 56 -5.28 -14.62 -3.75
CA ARG A 56 -5.82 -15.63 -2.83
C ARG A 56 -6.38 -15.05 -1.53
N ASP A 57 -6.02 -13.81 -1.20
CA ASP A 57 -6.40 -13.17 0.05
C ASP A 57 -6.79 -11.71 -0.15
N ILE A 58 -7.73 -11.25 0.67
CA ILE A 58 -8.04 -9.83 0.85
C ILE A 58 -7.45 -9.40 2.20
N ILE A 59 -6.70 -8.31 2.16
CA ILE A 59 -6.06 -7.72 3.35
C ILE A 59 -6.67 -6.33 3.56
N CYS A 60 -7.24 -6.12 4.75
CA CYS A 60 -7.79 -4.83 5.16
C CYS A 60 -7.00 -4.32 6.37
N GLN A 61 -6.47 -3.11 6.29
CA GLN A 61 -5.70 -2.51 7.38
C GLN A 61 -6.19 -1.08 7.61
N ILE A 62 -6.28 -0.68 8.87
CA ILE A 62 -6.48 0.72 9.26
C ILE A 62 -5.13 1.25 9.71
N ALA A 63 -4.65 2.31 9.04
CA ALA A 63 -3.36 2.90 9.32
C ALA A 63 -3.43 4.42 9.39
N TYR A 64 -2.47 5.02 10.08
CA TYR A 64 -2.20 6.44 10.07
C TYR A 64 -0.70 6.67 9.86
N ALA A 65 -0.33 7.84 9.33
CA ALA A 65 1.05 8.13 8.98
C ALA A 65 1.80 8.77 10.16
N HIS A 66 2.97 8.24 10.48
CA HIS A 66 4.00 8.87 11.30
C HIS A 66 5.26 9.15 10.48
N ILE A 67 6.15 9.99 11.01
CA ILE A 67 7.42 10.36 10.37
C ILE A 67 8.30 9.11 10.14
N GLU A 68 8.32 8.19 11.10
CA GLU A 68 9.09 6.95 11.03
C GLU A 68 8.49 5.92 10.03
N GLY A 69 7.17 5.99 9.82
CA GLY A 69 6.43 5.04 8.99
C GLY A 69 4.94 5.07 9.28
N ASP A 70 4.16 4.30 8.51
CA ASP A 70 2.74 4.12 8.80
C ASP A 70 2.55 3.20 10.02
N MET A 71 1.76 3.63 11.00
CA MET A 71 1.35 2.81 12.13
C MET A 71 0.01 2.13 11.82
N ILE A 72 -0.06 0.82 12.06
CA ILE A 72 -1.26 0.00 11.83
C ILE A 72 -2.02 -0.12 13.15
N VAL A 73 -3.29 0.30 13.15
CA VAL A 73 -4.18 0.21 14.32
C VAL A 73 -4.85 -1.15 14.37
N CYS A 74 -5.37 -1.60 13.23
CA CYS A 74 -6.10 -2.85 13.09
C CYS A 74 -5.79 -3.48 11.73
N ALA A 75 -5.76 -4.80 11.68
CA ALA A 75 -5.61 -5.59 10.47
C ALA A 75 -6.62 -6.74 10.50
N ALA A 76 -7.21 -7.02 9.34
CA ALA A 76 -8.12 -8.14 9.12
C ALA A 76 -7.72 -8.85 7.83
N TYR A 77 -7.78 -10.18 7.85
CA TYR A 77 -7.39 -11.02 6.73
C TYR A 77 -8.51 -11.97 6.30
N ALA A 78 -8.63 -12.19 4.99
CA ALA A 78 -9.65 -13.11 4.47
C ALA A 78 -9.45 -14.55 4.95
N HIS A 79 -8.22 -15.03 5.13
CA HIS A 79 -7.96 -16.37 5.68
C HIS A 79 -8.36 -16.57 7.14
N GLU A 80 -8.79 -15.52 7.85
CA GLU A 80 -9.37 -15.64 9.19
C GLU A 80 -10.88 -15.95 9.13
N LEU A 81 -11.54 -15.68 7.99
CA LEU A 81 -12.97 -15.93 7.75
C LEU A 81 -13.41 -17.40 7.93
N PRO A 82 -12.60 -18.43 7.63
CA PRO A 82 -12.95 -19.83 7.93
C PRO A 82 -13.24 -20.09 9.40
N LYS A 83 -12.64 -19.32 10.33
CA LYS A 83 -12.94 -19.41 11.78
C LYS A 83 -14.37 -18.95 12.09
N TYR A 84 -14.92 -18.08 11.24
CA TYR A 84 -16.23 -17.46 11.39
C TYR A 84 -17.30 -18.09 10.47
N GLY A 85 -17.04 -19.29 9.93
CA GLY A 85 -18.01 -20.09 9.18
C GLY A 85 -17.93 -19.96 7.66
N VAL A 86 -17.10 -19.07 7.11
CA VAL A 86 -16.92 -18.91 5.65
C VAL A 86 -15.70 -19.71 5.20
N LYS A 87 -15.94 -20.98 4.83
CA LYS A 87 -14.88 -21.94 4.49
C LYS A 87 -14.32 -21.80 3.07
N VAL A 88 -15.07 -21.20 2.14
CA VAL A 88 -14.73 -21.13 0.72
C VAL A 88 -14.98 -19.72 0.16
N GLY A 89 -14.26 -19.34 -0.90
CA GLY A 89 -14.49 -18.07 -1.60
C GLY A 89 -13.93 -16.83 -0.91
N LEU A 90 -12.69 -16.92 -0.40
CA LEU A 90 -12.00 -15.87 0.38
C LEU A 90 -11.68 -14.59 -0.42
N THR A 91 -11.79 -14.64 -1.74
CA THR A 91 -11.54 -13.50 -2.65
C THR A 91 -12.82 -12.92 -3.26
N ASN A 92 -13.98 -13.46 -2.89
CA ASN A 92 -15.25 -13.04 -3.49
C ASN A 92 -15.76 -11.76 -2.83
N TYR A 93 -16.69 -11.06 -3.50
CA TYR A 93 -17.35 -9.88 -2.94
C TYR A 93 -17.97 -10.13 -1.56
N ALA A 94 -18.50 -11.34 -1.35
CA ALA A 94 -19.05 -11.77 -0.06
C ALA A 94 -17.99 -11.81 1.06
N ALA A 95 -16.76 -12.23 0.75
CA ALA A 95 -15.64 -12.21 1.69
C ALA A 95 -15.13 -10.78 1.95
N ALA A 96 -15.24 -9.88 0.96
CA ALA A 96 -14.83 -8.48 1.10
C ALA A 96 -15.80 -7.65 1.96
N LYS A 97 -17.10 -7.95 1.92
CA LYS A 97 -18.18 -7.18 2.55
C LYS A 97 -18.80 -7.89 3.78
N TRP A 98 -18.11 -8.86 4.36
CA TRP A 98 -18.66 -9.68 5.45
C TRP A 98 -19.19 -8.79 6.59
N ARG A 99 -20.44 -9.06 7.01
CA ARG A 99 -21.20 -8.29 8.01
C ARG A 99 -21.42 -9.14 9.24
#